data_AF-A0A916AYM1-F1
#
_entry.id   AF-A0A916AYM1-F1
#
_cell.length_a   1.000
_cell.length_b   1.000
_cell.length_c   1.000
_cell.angle_alpha   90.00
_cell.angle_beta   90.00
_cell.angle_gamma   90.00
#
_symmetry.space_group_name_H-M   'P 1'
#
loop_
_entity.id
_entity.type
_entity.pdbx_description
1 polymer ?
#
loop_
_entity_poly.entity_id
_entity_poly.type
_entity_poly.pdbx_seq_one_letter_code
_entity_poly.pdbx_strand_id
1 'polypeptide(L)' 'SVHKKPRLSKAGNRYLRIALYMPALSAASHNPRVRGYYRHLIADRGLKKIQAVCAVMRKLLMAIH' A
#
# COMPACT_ATOMS: atom_id res chain seq x y z
N SER A 1 20.82 7.73 8.68
CA SER A 1 21.20 8.33 7.37
C SER A 1 19.93 8.65 6.61
N VAL A 2 19.59 9.94 6.54
CA VAL A 2 18.29 10.48 6.09
C VAL A 2 18.12 10.49 4.56
N HIS A 3 19.19 10.26 3.80
CA HIS A 3 19.17 10.23 2.33
C HIS A 3 19.10 8.81 1.73
N LYS A 4 18.93 7.77 2.55
CA LYS A 4 18.81 6.40 2.04
C LYS A 4 17.41 6.15 1.49
N LYS A 5 17.33 5.39 0.39
CA LYS A 5 16.05 4.93 -0.17
C LYS A 5 15.22 4.21 0.93
N PRO A 6 13.95 4.58 1.12
CA PRO A 6 13.11 3.99 2.16
C PRO A 6 12.93 2.49 1.91
N ARG A 7 13.02 1.70 2.98
CA ARG A 7 12.84 0.24 2.95
C ARG A 7 11.50 -0.14 3.57
N LEU A 8 10.85 -1.13 2.98
CA LEU A 8 9.64 -1.69 3.56
C LEU A 8 10.01 -2.57 4.76
N SER A 9 9.58 -2.18 5.96
CA SER A 9 9.76 -3.00 7.16
C SER A 9 8.80 -4.19 7.15
N LYS A 10 9.24 -5.34 7.68
CA LYS A 10 8.38 -6.53 7.91
C LYS A 10 7.67 -6.48 9.27
N ALA A 11 7.80 -5.39 10.01
CA ALA A 11 7.15 -5.19 11.29
C ALA A 11 5.61 -5.27 11.17
N GLY A 12 4.96 -5.70 12.26
CA GLY A 12 3.52 -5.92 12.34
C GLY A 12 3.08 -7.36 12.03
N ASN A 13 1.78 -7.61 12.20
CA ASN A 13 1.21 -8.95 12.14
C ASN A 13 1.27 -9.54 10.71
N ARG A 14 1.88 -10.73 10.58
CA ARG A 14 2.00 -11.46 9.31
C ARG A 14 0.64 -11.86 8.74
N TYR A 15 -0.30 -12.27 9.58
CA TYR A 15 -1.64 -12.71 9.18
C TYR A 15 -2.43 -11.58 8.54
N LEU A 16 -2.36 -10.36 9.11
CA LEU A 16 -3.02 -9.18 8.53
C LEU A 16 -2.46 -8.85 7.15
N ARG A 17 -1.15 -8.98 6.93
CA ARG A 17 -0.57 -8.72 5.60
C ARG A 17 -1.06 -9.72 4.55
N ILE A 18 -1.23 -10.98 4.93
CA ILE A 18 -1.74 -12.00 4.01
C ILE A 18 -3.22 -11.72 3.71
N ALA A 19 -4.02 -11.49 4.75
CA ALA A 19 -5.45 -11.23 4.63
C ALA A 19 -5.76 -9.96 3.81
N LEU A 20 -4.94 -8.91 3.93
CA LEU A 20 -5.15 -7.63 3.25
C LEU A 20 -4.58 -7.56 1.84
N TYR A 21 -3.81 -8.54 1.37
CA TYR A 21 -3.18 -8.47 0.06
C TYR A 21 -4.21 -8.49 -1.09
N MET A 22 -5.10 -9.49 -1.11
CA MET A 22 -6.17 -9.59 -2.11
C MET A 22 -7.17 -8.42 -2.03
N PRO A 23 -7.66 -8.02 -0.85
CA PRO A 23 -8.49 -6.83 -0.70
C PRO A 23 -7.82 -5.55 -1.21
N ALA A 24 -6.53 -5.35 -0.95
CA ALA A 24 -5.81 -4.17 -1.43
C ALA A 24 -5.73 -4.10 -2.96
N LEU A 25 -5.49 -5.24 -3.61
CA LEU A 25 -5.51 -5.30 -5.08
C LEU A 25 -6.90 -5.04 -5.65
N SER A 26 -7.93 -5.67 -5.09
CA SER A 26 -9.31 -5.45 -5.53
C SER A 26 -9.73 -3.99 -5.35
N ALA A 27 -9.41 -3.38 -4.21
CA ALA A 27 -9.70 -1.98 -3.94
C ALA A 27 -8.95 -1.05 -4.92
N ALA A 28 -7.68 -1.35 -5.23
CA ALA A 28 -6.90 -0.56 -6.19
C ALA A 28 -7.45 -0.63 -7.63
N SER A 29 -8.14 -1.72 -8.01
CA SER A 29 -8.75 -1.88 -9.32
C SER A 29 -10.13 -1.23 -9.41
N HIS A 30 -11.01 -1.52 -8.43
CA HIS A 30 -12.44 -1.20 -8.52
C HIS A 30 -12.81 0.12 -7.84
N ASN A 31 -12.13 0.50 -6.76
CA ASN A 31 -12.46 1.72 -6.03
C ASN A 31 -11.70 2.92 -6.62
N PRO A 32 -12.38 3.94 -7.19
CA PRO A 32 -11.71 5.06 -7.86
C PRO A 32 -10.82 5.87 -6.91
N ARG A 33 -11.18 6.01 -5.63
CA ARG A 33 -10.37 6.75 -4.64
C ARG A 33 -9.07 6.01 -4.31
N VAL A 34 -9.16 4.70 -4.11
CA VAL A 34 -7.99 3.85 -3.82
C VAL A 34 -7.11 3.72 -5.07
N ARG A 35 -7.71 3.60 -6.25
CA ARG A 35 -7.01 3.60 -7.53
C ARG A 35 -6.23 4.88 -7.78
N GLY A 36 -6.84 6.04 -7.50
CA GLY A 36 -6.17 7.34 -7.57
C GLY A 36 -4.96 7.40 -6.65
N TYR A 37 -5.11 6.97 -5.39
CA TYR A 37 -4.01 6.89 -4.44
C TYR A 37 -2.89 5.94 -4.91
N TYR A 38 -3.23 4.74 -5.36
CA TYR A 38 -2.27 3.76 -5.88
C TYR A 38 -1.49 4.31 -7.09
N ARG A 39 -2.18 4.98 -8.02
CA ARG A 39 -1.56 5.61 -9.20
C ARG A 39 -0.65 6.77 -8.81
N HIS A 40 -1.09 7.65 -7.91
CA HIS A 40 -0.27 8.75 -7.39
C HIS A 40 1.06 8.25 -6.79
N LEU A 41 1.00 7.15 -6.02
CA LEU A 41 2.20 6.55 -5.44
C LEU A 41 3.20 6.04 -6.49
N ILE A 42 2.73 5.57 -7.64
CA ILE A 42 3.59 5.04 -8.70
C ILE A 42 4.08 6.15 -9.63
N ALA A 43 3.15 6.95 -10.15
CA ALA A 43 3.44 7.97 -11.16
C ALA A 43 4.19 9.17 -10.56
N ASP A 44 3.69 9.72 -9.46
CA ASP A 44 4.21 10.98 -8.92
C ASP A 44 5.35 10.74 -7.92
N ARG A 45 5.27 9.64 -7.14
CA ARG A 45 6.30 9.30 -6.15
C ARG A 45 7.34 8.29 -6.64
N GLY A 46 7.16 7.71 -7.83
CA GLY A 46 8.09 6.73 -8.40
C GLY A 46 8.22 5.44 -7.57
N LEU A 47 7.23 5.10 -6.76
CA LEU A 47 7.30 3.89 -5.93
C LEU A 47 7.06 2.64 -6.76
N LYS A 48 7.69 1.53 -6.34
CA LYS A 48 7.43 0.22 -6.94
C LYS A 48 5.99 -0.20 -6.66
N LYS A 49 5.39 -0.95 -7.58
CA LYS A 49 4.01 -1.50 -7.44
C LYS A 49 3.79 -2.16 -6.07
N ILE A 50 4.73 -2.98 -5.61
CA ILE A 50 4.63 -3.64 -4.29
C ILE A 50 4.59 -2.65 -3.11
N GLN A 51 5.34 -1.55 -3.19
CA GLN A 51 5.32 -0.51 -2.15
C GLN A 51 3.98 0.23 -2.14
N ALA A 52 3.43 0.50 -3.33
CA ALA A 52 2.11 1.10 -3.47
C ALA A 52 1.00 0.18 -2.92
N VAL A 53 1.07 -1.13 -3.17
CA VAL A 53 0.13 -2.11 -2.58
C VAL A 53 0.24 -2.10 -1.05
N CYS A 54 1.45 -2.13 -0.47
CA CYS A 54 1.62 -2.07 0.98
C CYS A 54 1.08 -0.77 1.60
N ALA A 55 1.22 0.36 0.90
CA ALA A 55 0.63 1.63 1.34
C ALA A 55 -0.91 1.59 1.30
N VAL A 56 -1.50 0.97 0.26
CA VAL A 56 -2.95 0.73 0.20
C VAL A 56 -3.42 -0.15 1.35
N MET A 57 -2.72 -1.26 1.65
CA MET A 57 -3.03 -2.13 2.79
C MET A 57 -3.05 -1.36 4.11
N ARG A 58 -2.05 -0.49 4.34
CA ARG A 58 -1.98 0.36 5.54
C ARG A 58 -3.17 1.32 5.61
N LYS A 59 -3.57 1.91 4.47
CA LYS A 59 -4.71 2.83 4.40
C LYS A 59 -6.04 2.12 4.65
N LEU A 60 -6.21 0.90 4.15
CA LEU A 60 -7.39 0.07 4.41
C LEU A 60 -7.49 -0.31 5.89
N LEU A 61 -6.37 -0.73 6.51
CA LEU A 61 -6.35 -1.04 7.94
C LEU A 61 -6.73 0.16 8.80
N MET A 62 -6.23 1.35 8.45
CA MET A 62 -6.54 2.59 9.15
C MET A 62 -7.95 3.12 8.87
N ALA A 63 -8.64 2.63 7.83
CA ALA A 63 -10.02 2.98 7.56
C ALA A 63 -11.03 2.11 8.34
N ILE A 64 -10.58 0.98 8.90
CA ILE A 64 -11.40 0.06 9.71
C ILE A 64 -11.38 0.47 11.19
N HIS A 65 -10.30 1.13 11.63
CA HIS A 65 -10.13 1.65 12.98
C HIS A 65 -10.49 3.13 13.04
#